data_AF-A0A9D2WME9-F1
#
_entry.id   AF-A0A9D2WME9-F1
#
_cell.length_a   1.000
_cell.length_b   1.000
_cell.length_c   1.000
_cell.angle_alpha   90.00
_cell.angle_beta   90.00
_cell.angle_gamma   90.00
#
_symmetry.space_group_name_H-M   'P 1'
#
loop_
_entity.id
_entity.type
_entity.pdbx_description
1 polymer ?
#
loop_
_entity_poly.entity_id
_entity_poly.type
_entity_poly.pdbx_seq_one_letter_code
_entity_poly.pdbx_strand_id
1 'polypeptide(L)'
;MSNYINRGFIPCAQLKGLSKITFLDGTHVMVQGLDEILADIYEEGWQVNPETAEEIVIRLGKKNYIPSCAKLEYQKLLLQEYRQYVVGKKDDIPE
;
A
#
# COMPACT_ATOMS: atom_id res chain seq x y z
N MET A 1 18.95 19.38 -42.57
CA MET A 1 17.71 18.69 -42.17
C MET A 1 17.96 18.07 -40.81
N SER A 2 17.14 18.46 -39.83
CA SER A 2 17.42 18.32 -38.40
C SER A 2 17.29 16.87 -37.91
N ASN A 3 18.35 16.34 -37.30
CA ASN A 3 18.37 15.02 -36.67
C ASN A 3 17.79 15.10 -35.25
N TYR A 4 16.51 14.78 -35.10
CA TYR A 4 15.90 14.58 -33.78
C TYR A 4 16.12 13.14 -33.32
N ILE A 5 17.23 12.94 -32.62
CA ILE A 5 17.44 11.78 -31.75
C ILE A 5 16.53 11.97 -30.53
N ASN A 6 15.41 11.24 -30.50
CA ASN A 6 14.55 11.12 -29.31
C ASN A 6 15.34 10.43 -28.19
N ARG A 7 16.00 11.24 -27.36
CA ARG A 7 16.62 10.82 -26.11
C ARG A 7 15.54 10.78 -25.02
N GLY A 8 15.31 9.60 -24.46
CA GLY A 8 14.80 9.48 -23.09
C GLY A 8 13.36 9.02 -22.92
N PHE A 9 12.98 7.89 -23.51
CA PHE A 9 11.98 7.05 -22.84
C PHE A 9 12.73 6.20 -21.82
N ILE A 10 12.90 6.74 -20.61
CA ILE A 10 13.25 5.90 -19.45
C ILE A 10 11.97 5.11 -19.17
N PRO A 11 11.91 3.79 -19.38
CA PRO A 11 10.76 3.01 -18.96
C PRO A 11 10.62 3.27 -17.46
N CYS A 12 9.48 3.82 -17.05
CA CYS A 12 9.18 4.23 -15.67
C CYS A 12 9.86 3.26 -14.71
N ALA A 13 10.93 3.70 -14.05
CA ALA A 13 11.54 2.93 -13.00
C ALA A 13 10.40 2.57 -12.04
N GLN A 14 10.05 1.29 -11.94
CA GLN A 14 9.17 0.83 -10.88
C GLN A 14 9.82 1.31 -9.59
N LEU A 15 9.19 2.30 -8.95
CA LEU A 15 9.65 2.83 -7.69
C LEU A 15 9.44 1.69 -6.67
N LYS A 16 10.48 0.87 -6.49
CA LYS A 16 10.45 -0.26 -5.57
C LYS A 16 10.05 0.23 -4.18
N GLY A 17 9.11 -0.46 -3.55
CA GLY A 17 8.63 -0.13 -2.21
C GLY A 17 7.55 0.96 -2.14
N LEU A 18 7.01 1.41 -3.28
CA LEU A 18 5.78 2.22 -3.30
C LEU A 18 4.58 1.37 -3.71
N SER A 19 3.56 1.35 -2.86
CA SER A 19 2.27 0.70 -3.13
C SER A 19 1.23 1.77 -3.46
N LYS A 20 0.33 1.48 -4.39
CA LYS A 20 -0.73 2.39 -4.83
C LYS A 20 -2.01 2.12 -4.03
N ILE A 21 -2.47 3.10 -3.27
CA ILE A 21 -3.80 3.09 -2.64
C ILE A 21 -4.78 3.85 -3.54
N THR A 22 -5.96 3.26 -3.77
CA THR A 22 -7.05 3.87 -4.54
C THR A 22 -8.23 4.17 -3.64
N PHE A 23 -8.63 5.43 -3.62
CA PHE A 23 -9.79 5.91 -2.87
C PHE A 23 -11.07 5.74 -3.70
N LEU A 24 -12.23 5.79 -3.03
CA LEU A 24 -13.54 5.60 -3.65
C LEU A 24 -13.90 6.71 -4.66
N ASP A 25 -13.33 7.90 -4.49
CA ASP A 25 -13.45 9.04 -5.39
C ASP A 25 -12.58 8.90 -6.66
N GLY A 26 -11.81 7.80 -6.78
CA GLY A 26 -10.87 7.57 -7.87
C GLY A 26 -9.49 8.21 -7.65
N THR A 27 -9.28 8.91 -6.54
CA THR A 27 -7.97 9.47 -6.18
C THR A 27 -6.98 8.34 -5.91
N HIS A 28 -5.73 8.53 -6.37
CA HIS A 28 -4.65 7.59 -6.18
C HIS A 28 -3.54 8.22 -5.36
N VAL A 29 -3.10 7.52 -4.31
CA VAL A 29 -1.97 7.93 -3.48
C VAL A 29 -0.93 6.83 -3.49
N MET A 30 0.33 7.20 -3.72
CA MET A 30 1.46 6.29 -3.57
C MET A 30 1.93 6.35 -2.12
N VAL A 31 2.02 5.20 -1.46
CA VAL A 31 2.52 5.08 -0.09
C VAL A 31 3.76 4.22 -0.06
N GLN A 32 4.70 4.57 0.80
CA GLN A 32 5.94 3.84 0.97
C GLN A 32 5.82 2.74 2.03
N GLY A 33 6.23 1.52 1.67
CA GLY A 33 6.43 0.41 2.60
C GLY A 33 5.13 -0.26 3.08
N LEU A 34 4.03 -0.16 2.34
CA LEU A 34 2.78 -0.82 2.73
C LEU A 34 2.95 -2.34 2.76
N ASP A 35 3.54 -2.94 1.73
CA ASP A 35 3.69 -4.39 1.62
C ASP A 35 4.51 -4.96 2.80
N GLU A 36 5.57 -4.26 3.21
CA GLU A 36 6.39 -4.58 4.38
C GLU A 36 5.55 -4.57 5.67
N ILE A 37 4.76 -3.52 5.86
CA ILE A 37 3.90 -3.37 7.05
C ILE A 37 2.82 -4.46 7.11
N LEU A 38 2.22 -4.81 5.96
CA LEU A 38 1.22 -5.89 5.90
C LEU A 38 1.85 -7.25 6.20
N ALA A 39 3.08 -7.49 5.73
CA ALA A 39 3.83 -8.69 6.06
C ALA A 39 4.14 -8.77 7.56
N ASP A 40 4.69 -7.71 8.15
CA ASP A 40 5.03 -7.66 9.59
C ASP A 40 3.78 -7.95 10.46
N ILE A 41 2.65 -7.30 10.16
CA ILE A 41 1.40 -7.47 10.91
C ILE A 41 0.82 -8.88 10.75
N TYR A 42 0.98 -9.48 9.57
CA TYR A 42 0.58 -10.87 9.32
C TYR A 42 1.45 -11.86 10.10
N GLU A 43 2.76 -11.67 10.11
CA GLU A 43 3.72 -12.50 10.87
C GLU A 43 3.50 -12.40 12.39
N GLU A 44 3.10 -11.21 12.87
CA GLU A 44 2.69 -11.00 14.26
C GLU A 44 1.32 -11.65 14.60
N GLY A 45 0.58 -12.16 13.60
CA GLY A 45 -0.66 -12.91 13.79
C GLY A 45 -1.90 -12.04 14.07
N TRP A 46 -1.91 -10.78 13.64
CA TRP A 46 -3.05 -9.88 13.87
C TRP A 46 -4.27 -10.29 13.06
N GLN A 47 -5.45 -10.23 13.69
CA GLN A 47 -6.72 -10.53 13.05
C GLN A 47 -7.23 -9.34 12.22
N VAL A 48 -8.01 -9.59 11.17
CA VAL A 48 -8.61 -8.53 10.35
C VAL A 48 -9.71 -7.79 11.13
N ASN A 49 -9.31 -6.81 11.94
CA ASN A 49 -10.19 -6.02 12.80
C ASN A 49 -9.86 -4.50 12.73
N PRO A 50 -10.72 -3.61 13.27
CA PRO A 50 -10.48 -2.17 13.23
C PRO A 50 -9.20 -1.71 13.95
N GLU A 51 -8.80 -2.42 15.01
CA GLU A 51 -7.56 -2.12 15.75
C GLU A 51 -6.32 -2.33 14.88
N THR A 52 -6.31 -3.39 14.08
CA THR A 52 -5.25 -3.66 13.11
C THR A 52 -5.17 -2.56 12.06
N ALA A 53 -6.33 -2.04 11.61
CA ALA A 53 -6.35 -0.92 10.68
C ALA A 53 -5.72 0.35 11.28
N GLU A 54 -5.96 0.61 12.56
CA GLU A 54 -5.32 1.70 13.27
C GLU A 54 -3.80 1.49 13.39
N GLU A 55 -3.36 0.28 13.71
CA GLU A 55 -1.94 -0.04 13.79
C GLU A 55 -1.23 0.10 12.43
N ILE A 56 -1.84 -0.38 11.34
CA ILE A 56 -1.32 -0.16 9.98
C ILE A 56 -1.16 1.34 9.71
N VAL A 57 -2.18 2.16 10.04
CA VAL A 57 -2.10 3.62 9.86
C VAL A 57 -0.99 4.24 10.70
N ILE A 58 -0.81 3.81 11.95
CA ILE A 58 0.27 4.30 12.83
C ILE A 58 1.64 3.97 12.23
N ARG A 59 1.85 2.72 11.80
CA ARG A 59 3.11 2.29 11.17
C ARG A 59 3.36 3.03 9.85
N LEU A 60 2.33 3.17 9.02
CA LEU A 60 2.40 3.85 7.73
C LEU A 60 2.69 5.34 7.88
N GLY A 61 2.10 5.99 8.90
CA GLY A 61 2.30 7.39 9.25
C GLY A 61 3.72 7.75 9.69
N LYS A 62 4.56 6.76 10.04
CA LYS A 62 5.99 6.99 10.34
C LYS A 62 6.80 7.33 9.09
N LYS A 63 6.38 6.83 7.91
CA LYS A 63 7.06 7.03 6.62
C LYS A 63 6.25 7.94 5.66
N ASN A 64 4.96 8.13 5.90
CA ASN A 64 4.03 8.81 4.99
C ASN A 64 3.21 9.88 5.70
N TYR A 65 2.81 10.94 4.98
CA TYR A 65 1.85 11.91 5.49
C TYR A 65 0.43 11.36 5.39
N ILE A 66 -0.28 11.31 6.52
CA ILE A 66 -1.69 10.93 6.58
C ILE A 66 -2.47 12.10 7.19
N PRO A 67 -3.31 12.79 6.41
CA PRO A 67 -4.09 13.91 6.94
C PRO A 67 -5.15 13.39 7.92
N SER A 68 -5.29 14.06 9.07
CA SER A 68 -6.21 13.65 10.14
C SER A 68 -7.66 13.53 9.67
N CYS A 69 -8.08 14.38 8.71
CA CYS A 69 -9.43 14.33 8.13
C CYS A 69 -9.69 13.06 7.30
N ALA A 70 -8.65 12.45 6.73
CA ALA A 70 -8.76 11.22 5.94
C ALA A 70 -8.39 9.96 6.72
N LYS A 71 -8.01 10.05 8.01
CA LYS A 71 -7.57 8.90 8.82
C LYS A 71 -8.57 7.73 8.76
N LEU A 72 -9.87 8.02 8.86
CA LEU A 72 -10.93 7.00 8.81
C LEU A 72 -11.04 6.31 7.44
N GLU A 73 -10.80 7.04 6.35
CA GLU A 73 -10.81 6.48 5.00
C GLU A 73 -9.61 5.56 4.79
N TYR A 74 -8.43 6.00 5.22
CA TYR A 74 -7.23 5.17 5.25
C TYR A 74 -7.45 3.87 6.02
N GLN A 75 -8.01 3.93 7.24
CA GLN A 75 -8.28 2.73 8.03
C GLN A 75 -9.18 1.73 7.28
N LYS A 76 -10.27 2.20 6.66
CA LYS A 76 -11.18 1.34 5.91
C LYS A 76 -10.49 0.66 4.72
N LEU A 77 -9.75 1.44 3.94
CA LEU A 77 -9.03 0.93 2.76
C LEU A 77 -7.92 -0.05 3.17
N LEU A 78 -7.11 0.31 4.16
CA LEU A 78 -6.00 -0.53 4.63
C LEU A 78 -6.48 -1.84 5.25
N LEU A 79 -7.63 -1.83 5.93
CA LEU A 79 -8.23 -3.06 6.44
C LEU A 79 -8.68 -3.99 5.30
N GLN A 80 -9.20 -3.42 4.21
CA GLN A 80 -9.56 -4.18 3.02
C GLN A 80 -8.33 -4.75 2.32
N GLU A 81 -7.27 -3.97 2.15
CA GLU A 81 -5.98 -4.43 1.60
C GLU A 81 -5.37 -5.54 2.46
N TYR A 82 -5.35 -5.39 3.79
CA TYR A 82 -4.86 -6.42 4.70
C TYR A 82 -5.69 -7.70 4.63
N ARG A 83 -7.02 -7.58 4.52
CA ARG A 83 -7.89 -8.74 4.28
C ARG A 83 -7.50 -9.47 2.99
N GLN A 84 -7.28 -8.73 1.90
CA GLN A 84 -6.87 -9.31 0.62
C GLN A 84 -5.50 -9.97 0.71
N TYR A 85 -4.56 -9.36 1.42
CA TYR A 85 -3.24 -9.92 1.68
C TYR A 85 -3.31 -11.25 2.43
N VAL A 86 -4.09 -11.31 3.52
CA VAL A 86 -4.30 -12.55 4.31
C VAL A 86 -4.93 -13.66 3.48
N VAL A 87 -5.94 -13.33 2.66
CA VAL A 87 -6.57 -14.30 1.75
C VAL A 87 -5.56 -14.78 0.70
N GLY A 88 -4.87 -13.88 0.02
CA GLY A 88 -3.88 -14.23 -1.01
C GLY A 88 -2.71 -15.05 -0.46
N LYS A 89 -2.30 -14.84 0.79
CA LYS A 89 -1.31 -15.69 1.47
C LYS A 89 -1.83 -17.08 1.82
N LYS A 90 -3.13 -17.21 2.10
CA LYS A 90 -3.75 -18.51 2.39
C LYS A 90 -3.82 -19.40 1.14
N ASP A 91 -3.91 -18.81 -0.05
CA ASP A 91 -3.92 -19.52 -1.33
C ASP A 91 -2.52 -19.94 -1.83
N ASP A 92 -1.44 -19.36 -1.28
CA ASP A 92 -0.03 -19.63 -1.67
C ASP A 92 0.66 -20.65 -0.75
N ILE A 93 -0.06 -21.25 0.21
CA ILE A 93 0.45 -22.34 1.06
C ILE A 93 0.20 -23.67 0.32
N PRO A 94 1.22 -24.34 -0.26
CA PRO A 94 1.06 -25.72 -0.68
C PRO A 94 0.83 -26.58 0.56
N GLU A 95 -0.22 -27.38 0.52
CA GLU A 95 -0.61 -28.39 1.52
C GLU A 95 0.52 -29.39 1.84
#